data_AF-A0A754H8I5-F1
#
_entry.id   AF-A0A754H8I5-F1
#
_cell.length_a   1.000
_cell.length_b   1.000
_cell.length_c   1.000
_cell.angle_alpha   90.00
_cell.angle_beta   90.00
_cell.angle_gamma   90.00
#
_symmetry.space_group_name_H-M   'P 1'
#
loop_
_entity.id
_entity.type
_entity.pdbx_description
1 polymer ?
#
loop_
_entity_poly.entity_id
_entity_poly.type
_entity_poly.pdbx_seq_one_letter_code
_entity_poly.pdbx_strand_id
1 'polypeptide(L)' 'MEVKTQSCVVAGKRAVAVTEQNIEWNNKGTLVQITRGGICGSDLHYYQE' A
#
# COMPACT_ATOMS: atom_id res chain seq x y z
N MET A 1 4.13 5.09 -18.37
CA MET A 1 3.88 3.63 -18.37
C MET A 1 2.94 3.33 -17.23
N GLU A 2 1.77 2.76 -17.51
CA GLU A 2 0.83 2.35 -16.46
C GLU A 2 1.30 1.04 -15.82
N VAL A 3 1.30 0.98 -14.50
CA VAL A 3 1.66 -0.19 -13.71
C VAL A 3 0.53 -0.49 -12.74
N LYS A 4 -0.01 -1.71 -12.80
CA LYS A 4 -1.00 -2.20 -11.84
C LYS A 4 -0.31 -2.83 -10.64
N THR A 5 -0.83 -2.62 -9.45
CA THR A 5 -0.33 -3.20 -8.21
C THR A 5 -1.47 -3.50 -7.25
N GLN A 6 -1.19 -4.33 -6.24
CA GLN A 6 -2.06 -4.52 -5.08
C GLN A 6 -1.49 -3.77 -3.88
N SER A 7 -2.36 -3.13 -3.11
CA SER A 7 -2.00 -2.34 -1.94
C SER A 7 -2.79 -2.82 -0.71
N CYS A 8 -2.13 -2.88 0.44
CA CYS A 8 -2.78 -3.12 1.73
C CYS A 8 -3.29 -1.77 2.28
N VAL A 9 -4.61 -1.56 2.28
CA VAL A 9 -5.22 -0.26 2.61
C VAL A 9 -6.11 -0.38 3.84
N VAL A 10 -6.01 0.61 4.73
CA VAL A 10 -6.93 0.84 5.83
C VAL A 10 -7.87 2.00 5.49
N ALA A 11 -9.18 1.76 5.54
CA ALA A 11 -10.22 2.75 5.27
C ALA A 11 -10.86 3.32 6.56
N GLY A 12 -10.51 2.75 7.71
CA GLY A 12 -10.97 3.15 9.03
C GLY A 12 -10.81 2.02 10.04
N LYS A 13 -11.30 2.23 11.26
CA LYS A 13 -11.26 1.26 12.35
C LYS A 13 -11.75 -0.12 11.90
N ARG A 14 -10.87 -1.11 11.97
CA ARG A 14 -11.07 -2.51 11.54
C ARG A 14 -11.46 -2.72 10.07
N ALA A 15 -11.44 -1.68 9.25
CA ALA A 15 -11.79 -1.73 7.84
C ALA A 15 -10.51 -1.76 7.01
N VAL A 16 -9.98 -2.96 6.78
CA VAL A 16 -8.78 -3.19 5.96
C VAL A 16 -9.09 -4.09 4.77
N ALA A 17 -8.46 -3.81 3.63
CA ALA A 17 -8.61 -4.60 2.42
C ALA A 17 -7.33 -4.58 1.58
N VAL A 18 -7.17 -5.59 0.74
CA VAL A 18 -6.21 -5.56 -0.36
C VAL A 18 -6.93 -5.01 -1.59
N THR A 19 -6.46 -3.89 -2.14
CA THR A 19 -7.11 -3.22 -3.28
C THR A 19 -6.16 -3.10 -4.46
N GLU A 20 -6.70 -3.17 -5.68
CA GLU A 20 -5.92 -2.87 -6.89
C GLU A 20 -5.75 -1.36 -7.04
N GLN A 21 -4.55 -0.94 -7.42
CA GLN A 21 -4.22 0.45 -7.71
C GLN A 21 -3.35 0.53 -8.96
N ASN A 22 -3.45 1.67 -9.65
CA ASN A 22 -2.65 1.96 -10.83
C ASN A 22 -1.71 3.13 -10.54
N ILE A 23 -0.46 3.00 -10.98
CA ILE A 23 0.55 4.04 -10.89
C ILE A 23 0.99 4.41 -12.30
N GLU A 24 1.09 5.70 -12.58
CA GLU A 24 1.71 6.20 -13.81
C GLU A 24 3.21 6.43 -13.59
N TRP A 25 4.03 5.52 -14.12
CA TRP A 25 5.47 5.67 -14.13
C TRP A 25 5.93 6.57 -15.29
N ASN A 26 6.63 7.66 -14.96
CA ASN A 26 7.05 8.69 -15.94
C ASN A 26 8.57 8.96 -15.96
N ASN A 27 9.38 7.98 -15.56
CA ASN A 27 10.86 8.08 -15.49
C ASN A 27 11.39 9.12 -14.48
N LYS A 28 10.58 9.58 -13.52
CA LYS A 28 11.02 10.42 -12.41
C LYS A 28 11.06 9.60 -11.10
N GLY A 29 12.22 9.56 -10.44
CA GLY A 29 12.44 8.75 -9.23
C GLY A 29 12.90 7.32 -9.55
N THR A 30 12.41 6.31 -8.82
CA THR A 30 12.70 4.89 -9.11
C THR A 30 11.47 4.02 -8.78
N LEU A 31 11.02 3.23 -9.75
CA LEU A 31 9.98 2.23 -9.53
C LEU A 31 10.58 1.00 -8.85
N VAL A 32 10.04 0.61 -7.69
CA VAL A 32 10.55 -0.51 -6.88
C VAL A 32 9.53 -1.63 -6.79
N GLN A 33 10.01 -2.88 -6.84
CA GLN A 33 9.20 -4.06 -6.55
C GLN A 33 9.37 -4.44 -5.08
N ILE A 34 8.31 -4.26 -4.30
CA ILE A 34 8.32 -4.64 -2.88
C ILE A 34 8.24 -6.16 -2.75
N THR A 35 9.11 -6.74 -1.92
CA THR A 35 9.17 -8.20 -1.68
C THR A 35 8.81 -8.60 -0.25
N ARG A 36 9.01 -7.70 0.72
CA ARG A 36 8.70 -7.92 2.14
C ARG A 36 8.49 -6.59 2.86
N GLY A 37 7.52 -6.53 3.76
CA GLY A 37 7.30 -5.42 4.70
C GLY A 37 7.16 -5.94 6.13
N GLY A 38 7.46 -5.11 7.12
CA GLY A 38 7.24 -5.38 8.53
C GLY A 38 6.08 -4.55 9.06
N ILE A 39 5.22 -5.16 9.89
CA ILE A 39 4.10 -4.46 10.53
C ILE A 39 4.61 -3.78 11.80
N CYS A 40 4.37 -2.47 11.92
CA CYS A 40 4.74 -1.63 13.06
C CYS A 40 3.52 -1.38 13.96
N GLY A 41 3.77 -0.89 15.19
CA GLY A 41 2.70 -0.48 16.11
C GLY A 41 1.80 0.62 15.56
N SER A 42 2.32 1.51 14.71
CA SER A 42 1.52 2.53 14.01
C SER A 42 0.43 1.92 13.13
N ASP A 43 0.74 0.81 12.45
CA ASP A 43 -0.19 0.13 11.55
C ASP A 43 -1.30 -0.54 12.37
N LEU A 44 -0.93 -1.10 13.53
CA LEU A 44 -1.89 -1.65 14.48
C LEU A 44 -2.82 -0.57 15.02
N HIS A 45 -2.31 0.63 15.34
CA HIS A 45 -3.15 1.74 15.80
C HIS A 45 -4.17 2.16 14.74
N TYR A 46 -3.78 2.33 13.46
CA TYR A 46 -4.74 2.63 12.39
C TYR A 46 -5.82 1.56 12.22
N TYR A 47 -5.49 0.29 12.48
CA TYR A 47 -6.48 -0.79 12.43
C TYR A 47 -7.41 -0.80 13.65
N GLN A 48 -6.88 -0.51 14.85
CA GLN A 48 -7.60 -0.71 16.10
C GLN A 48 -8.40 0.51 16.56
N GLU A 49 -7.95 1.73 16.28
CA GLU A 49 -8.49 2.99 16.80
C GLU A 49 -9.38 3.70 15.77
#